data_AF-A0A6X8CLW5-F1
#
_entry.id   AF-A0A6X8CLW5-F1
#
_cell.length_a   1.000
_cell.length_b   1.000
_cell.length_c   1.000
_cell.angle_alpha   90.00
_cell.angle_beta   90.00
_cell.angle_gamma   90.00
#
_symmetry.space_group_name_H-M   'P 1'
#
loop_
_entity.id
_entity.type
_entity.pdbx_description
1 polymer ?
#
loop_
_entity_poly.entity_id
_entity_poly.type
_entity_poly.pdbx_seq_one_letter_code
_entity_poly.pdbx_strand_id
1 'polypeptide(L)'
;PNDLDSLVGVFRELGEDTKASEMITYYIQERRSEIELFDVDNFYLFRPIKDEEIIEKFKGVYLTDSPKRTLGEVLDVLSGQNGWNDDDIEVLSSATEDDYYHYFKSLHGNHLTSHVATCMKFGRISNANEQTRSVSVKAKEALMRISGESKLNELRIHKFNL
;
A
#
# COMPACT_ATOMS: atom_id res chain seq x y z
N PRO A 1 -19.28 9.44 -7.42
CA PRO A 1 -19.71 8.68 -6.22
C PRO A 1 -20.90 9.26 -5.45
N ASN A 2 -20.92 10.56 -5.13
CA ASN A 2 -22.01 11.14 -4.31
C ASN A 2 -23.40 11.13 -4.96
N ASP A 3 -23.46 11.33 -6.29
CA ASP A 3 -24.73 11.24 -7.01
C ASP A 3 -25.26 9.80 -7.01
N LEU A 4 -24.36 8.81 -7.04
CA LEU A 4 -24.71 7.41 -6.86
C LEU A 4 -25.22 7.15 -5.44
N ASP A 5 -24.51 7.60 -4.40
CA ASP A 5 -24.91 7.44 -2.99
C ASP A 5 -26.29 8.05 -2.73
N SER A 6 -26.54 9.25 -3.27
CA SER A 6 -27.84 9.92 -3.17
C SER A 6 -28.94 9.13 -3.88
N LEU A 7 -28.69 8.65 -5.10
CA LEU A 7 -29.65 7.86 -5.88
C LEU A 7 -29.97 6.52 -5.21
N VAL A 8 -28.94 5.83 -4.72
CA VAL A 8 -29.06 4.59 -3.97
C VAL A 8 -29.89 4.82 -2.72
N GLY A 9 -29.62 5.88 -1.96
CA GLY A 9 -30.43 6.29 -0.81
C GLY A 9 -31.92 6.43 -1.14
N VAL A 10 -32.25 7.08 -2.25
CA VAL A 10 -33.66 7.21 -2.72
C VAL A 10 -34.28 5.84 -3.02
N PHE A 11 -33.57 4.94 -3.71
CA PHE A 11 -34.10 3.59 -3.97
C PHE A 11 -34.33 2.80 -2.68
N ARG A 12 -33.42 2.90 -1.71
CA ARG A 12 -33.59 2.28 -0.38
C ARG A 12 -34.82 2.84 0.35
N GLU A 13 -35.00 4.15 0.35
CA GLU A 13 -36.16 4.81 0.99
C GLU A 13 -37.50 4.38 0.36
N LEU A 14 -37.50 4.06 -0.94
CA LEU A 14 -38.68 3.55 -1.66
C LEU A 14 -38.90 2.03 -1.49
N GLY A 15 -38.03 1.33 -0.75
CA GLY A 15 -38.08 -0.13 -0.60
C GLY A 15 -37.64 -0.90 -1.86
N GLU A 16 -36.91 -0.25 -2.76
CA GLU A 16 -36.44 -0.79 -4.04
C GLU A 16 -34.99 -1.27 -3.93
N ASP A 17 -34.69 -2.07 -2.91
CA ASP A 17 -33.35 -2.55 -2.57
C ASP A 17 -32.63 -3.26 -3.71
N THR A 18 -33.36 -4.05 -4.51
CA THR A 18 -32.79 -4.73 -5.68
C THR A 18 -32.28 -3.73 -6.71
N LYS A 19 -33.07 -2.69 -7.03
CA LYS A 19 -32.67 -1.65 -7.97
C LYS A 19 -31.48 -0.84 -7.44
N ALA A 20 -31.45 -0.58 -6.14
CA ALA A 20 -30.31 0.06 -5.49
C ALA A 20 -29.01 -0.73 -5.75
N SER A 21 -29.01 -2.04 -5.44
CA SER A 21 -27.84 -2.92 -5.65
C SER A 21 -27.46 -3.07 -7.14
N GLU A 22 -28.44 -3.10 -8.04
CA GLU A 22 -28.22 -3.09 -9.49
C GLU A 22 -27.52 -1.81 -9.96
N MET A 23 -27.95 -0.64 -9.47
CA MET A 23 -27.33 0.64 -9.81
C MET A 23 -25.88 0.74 -9.36
N ILE A 24 -25.55 0.22 -8.18
CA ILE A 24 -24.16 0.15 -7.69
C ILE A 24 -23.32 -0.72 -8.63
N THR A 25 -23.85 -1.88 -9.01
CA THR A 25 -23.17 -2.83 -9.90
C THR A 25 -22.94 -2.23 -11.28
N TYR A 26 -23.96 -1.60 -11.87
CA TYR A 26 -23.86 -0.91 -13.15
C TYR A 26 -22.82 0.21 -13.11
N TYR A 27 -22.85 1.04 -12.07
CA TYR A 27 -21.89 2.13 -11.91
C TYR A 27 -20.44 1.64 -11.86
N ILE A 28 -20.18 0.56 -11.12
CA ILE A 28 -18.85 -0.06 -11.04
C ILE A 28 -18.42 -0.57 -12.42
N GLN A 29 -19.30 -1.26 -13.14
CA GLN A 29 -19.00 -1.83 -14.45
C GLN A 29 -18.62 -0.75 -15.48
N GLU A 30 -19.41 0.32 -15.56
CA GLU A 30 -19.17 1.40 -16.53
C GLU A 30 -17.91 2.21 -16.22
N ARG A 31 -17.53 2.30 -14.94
CA ARG A 31 -16.41 3.14 -14.49
C ARG A 31 -15.20 2.36 -14.01
N ARG A 32 -15.14 1.06 -14.28
CA ARG A 32 -14.09 0.15 -13.78
C ARG A 32 -12.68 0.60 -14.16
N SER A 33 -12.53 1.31 -15.28
CA SER A 33 -11.24 1.87 -15.73
C SER A 33 -10.73 3.05 -14.91
N GLU A 34 -11.59 3.72 -14.15
CA GLU A 34 -11.25 4.87 -13.30
C GLU A 34 -10.92 4.39 -11.87
N ILE A 35 -9.86 3.59 -11.71
CA ILE A 35 -9.62 2.83 -10.48
C ILE A 35 -9.57 3.68 -9.20
N GLU A 36 -8.96 4.86 -9.28
CA GLU A 36 -8.87 5.85 -8.18
C GLU A 36 -10.24 6.31 -7.67
N LEU A 37 -11.29 6.20 -8.48
CA LEU A 37 -12.65 6.53 -8.07
C LEU A 37 -13.21 5.58 -7.00
N PHE A 38 -12.62 4.39 -6.89
CA PHE A 38 -13.02 3.37 -5.92
C PHE A 38 -12.16 3.41 -4.64
N ASP A 39 -11.17 4.30 -4.54
CA ASP A 39 -10.37 4.54 -3.33
C ASP A 39 -11.19 5.32 -2.28
N VAL A 40 -12.01 4.60 -1.53
CA VAL A 40 -12.90 5.19 -0.51
C VAL A 40 -12.12 6.02 0.51
N ASP A 41 -10.91 5.58 0.88
CA ASP A 41 -10.13 6.21 1.95
C ASP A 41 -9.56 7.57 1.52
N ASN A 42 -9.28 7.76 0.23
CA ASN A 42 -8.77 9.02 -0.32
C ASN A 42 -9.80 10.16 -0.27
N PHE A 43 -11.08 9.89 -0.58
CA PHE A 43 -12.12 10.93 -0.61
C PHE A 43 -13.07 10.97 0.59
N TYR A 44 -12.99 9.98 1.52
CA TYR A 44 -13.85 9.90 2.72
C TYR A 44 -13.87 11.21 3.53
N LEU A 45 -12.73 11.89 3.63
CA LEU A 45 -12.57 13.12 4.42
C LEU A 45 -13.32 14.33 3.85
N PHE A 46 -13.56 14.35 2.54
CA PHE A 46 -14.14 15.52 1.87
C PHE A 46 -15.61 15.31 1.50
N ARG A 47 -16.00 14.07 1.18
CA ARG A 47 -17.38 13.73 0.81
C ARG A 47 -17.71 12.28 1.19
N PRO A 48 -18.19 12.03 2.43
CA PRO A 48 -18.44 10.69 2.91
C PRO A 48 -19.64 10.06 2.20
N ILE A 49 -19.44 8.86 1.67
CA ILE A 49 -20.49 7.96 1.18
C ILE A 49 -21.18 7.34 2.40
N LYS A 50 -22.51 7.19 2.35
CA LYS A 50 -23.30 6.67 3.47
C LYS A 50 -23.69 5.21 3.28
N ASP A 51 -24.02 4.80 2.06
CA ASP A 51 -24.47 3.44 1.79
C ASP A 51 -23.33 2.43 1.98
N GLU A 52 -23.55 1.46 2.86
CA GLU A 52 -22.56 0.45 3.24
C GLU A 52 -22.19 -0.48 2.07
N GLU A 53 -23.14 -0.80 1.18
CA GLU A 53 -22.90 -1.66 0.02
C GLU A 53 -22.00 -0.95 -1.01
N ILE A 54 -22.17 0.37 -1.19
CA ILE A 54 -21.24 1.17 -2.02
C ILE A 54 -19.83 1.11 -1.45
N ILE A 55 -19.68 1.36 -0.14
CA ILE A 55 -18.38 1.37 0.53
C ILE A 55 -17.69 0.02 0.37
N GLU A 56 -18.39 -1.07 0.67
CA GLU A 56 -17.85 -2.43 0.59
C GLU A 56 -17.42 -2.78 -0.84
N LYS A 57 -18.30 -2.56 -1.83
CA LYS A 57 -18.00 -2.89 -3.22
C LYS A 57 -16.87 -2.03 -3.81
N PHE A 58 -16.82 -0.75 -3.48
CA PHE A 58 -15.75 0.14 -3.94
C PHE A 58 -14.40 -0.31 -3.38
N LYS A 59 -14.33 -0.59 -2.07
CA LYS A 59 -13.13 -1.17 -1.45
C LYS A 59 -12.71 -2.47 -2.13
N GLY A 60 -13.67 -3.37 -2.40
CA GLY A 60 -13.40 -4.63 -3.09
C GLY A 60 -12.81 -4.47 -4.50
N VAL A 61 -13.37 -3.54 -5.30
CA VAL A 61 -12.87 -3.21 -6.64
C VAL A 61 -11.47 -2.62 -6.55
N TYR A 62 -11.27 -1.63 -5.68
CA TYR A 62 -9.97 -0.99 -5.51
C TYR A 62 -8.88 -1.97 -5.07
N LEU A 63 -9.17 -2.83 -4.10
CA LEU A 63 -8.23 -3.85 -3.63
C LEU A 63 -7.86 -4.87 -4.72
N THR A 64 -8.77 -5.16 -5.64
CA THR A 64 -8.59 -6.17 -6.69
C THR A 64 -7.92 -5.61 -7.92
N ASP A 65 -8.32 -4.41 -8.35
CA ASP A 65 -7.99 -3.86 -9.66
C ASP A 65 -6.95 -2.72 -9.57
N SER A 66 -6.67 -2.18 -8.38
CA SER A 66 -5.62 -1.17 -8.21
C SER A 66 -4.23 -1.77 -8.46
N PRO A 67 -3.37 -1.09 -9.24
CA PRO A 67 -1.97 -1.47 -9.32
C PRO A 67 -1.39 -1.47 -7.91
N LYS A 68 -0.95 -2.64 -7.43
CA LYS A 68 -0.26 -2.69 -6.13
C LYS A 68 0.93 -1.73 -6.20
N ARG A 69 0.97 -0.78 -5.26
CA ARG A 69 2.11 0.14 -5.10
C ARG A 69 3.40 -0.67 -5.08
N THR A 70 4.41 -0.16 -5.73
CA THR A 70 5.74 -0.78 -5.72
C THR A 70 6.39 -0.62 -4.34
N LEU A 71 7.38 -1.47 -4.07
CA LEU A 71 8.25 -1.35 -2.90
C LEU A 71 8.79 0.09 -2.73
N GLY A 72 9.16 0.73 -3.84
CA GLY A 72 9.73 2.08 -3.82
C GLY A 72 8.73 3.16 -3.42
N GLU A 73 7.55 3.14 -4.04
CA GLU A 73 6.48 4.10 -3.75
C GLU A 73 6.03 4.04 -2.29
N VAL A 74 5.91 2.82 -1.73
CA VAL A 74 5.58 2.66 -0.30
C VAL A 74 6.71 3.23 0.57
N LEU A 75 7.98 2.93 0.26
CA LEU A 75 9.10 3.43 1.07
C LEU A 75 9.30 4.94 0.98
N ASP A 76 9.02 5.56 -0.17
CA ASP A 76 9.04 7.01 -0.31
C ASP A 76 8.04 7.67 0.67
N VAL A 77 6.79 7.18 0.68
CA VAL A 77 5.74 7.67 1.59
C VAL A 77 6.12 7.42 3.06
N LEU A 78 6.50 6.20 3.40
CA LEU A 78 6.81 5.80 4.79
C LEU A 78 8.06 6.49 5.36
N SER A 79 9.01 6.87 4.50
CA SER A 79 10.24 7.54 4.96
C SER A 79 10.00 8.93 5.56
N GLY A 80 8.87 9.57 5.22
CA GLY A 80 8.49 10.91 5.67
C GLY A 80 7.46 10.95 6.81
N GLN A 81 6.90 9.82 7.24
CA GLN A 81 5.81 9.79 8.21
C GLN A 81 6.03 8.80 9.36
N ASN A 82 5.20 8.93 10.40
CA ASN A 82 5.15 8.00 11.53
C ASN A 82 3.92 7.11 11.40
N GLY A 83 4.15 5.84 11.08
CA GLY A 83 3.09 4.83 10.93
C GLY A 83 3.01 4.26 9.52
N TRP A 84 2.30 3.16 9.41
CA TRP A 84 1.99 2.42 8.19
C TRP A 84 0.61 1.79 8.37
N ASN A 85 -0.06 1.51 7.27
CA ASN A 85 -1.29 0.70 7.29
C ASN A 85 -1.00 -0.76 6.90
N ASP A 86 -2.02 -1.60 6.91
CA ASP A 86 -1.87 -3.02 6.60
C ASP A 86 -1.48 -3.25 5.13
N ASP A 87 -1.95 -2.41 4.21
CA ASP A 87 -1.60 -2.48 2.78
C ASP A 87 -0.11 -2.18 2.54
N ASP A 88 0.45 -1.19 3.26
CA ASP A 88 1.87 -0.89 3.23
C ASP A 88 2.68 -2.13 3.65
N ILE A 89 2.28 -2.78 4.73
CA ILE A 89 2.93 -4.02 5.20
C ILE A 89 2.76 -5.12 4.17
N GLU A 90 1.59 -5.28 3.53
CA GLU A 90 1.37 -6.29 2.50
C GLU A 90 2.33 -6.12 1.32
N VAL A 91 2.50 -4.89 0.81
CA VAL A 91 3.45 -4.60 -0.28
C VAL A 91 4.88 -4.93 0.14
N LEU A 92 5.34 -4.41 1.29
CA LEU A 92 6.73 -4.62 1.74
C LEU A 92 7.02 -6.09 2.07
N SER A 93 6.04 -6.81 2.62
CA SER A 93 6.18 -8.21 3.02
C SER A 93 5.98 -9.20 1.87
N SER A 94 5.34 -8.80 0.78
CA SER A 94 5.24 -9.61 -0.44
C SER A 94 6.46 -9.49 -1.36
N ALA A 95 7.19 -8.35 -1.31
CA ALA A 95 8.43 -8.17 -2.07
C ALA A 95 9.51 -9.21 -1.68
N THR A 96 10.16 -9.81 -2.66
CA THR A 96 11.21 -10.82 -2.45
C THR A 96 12.53 -10.19 -2.02
N GLU A 97 13.49 -10.98 -1.52
CA GLU A 97 14.87 -10.50 -1.27
C GLU A 97 15.50 -9.91 -2.55
N ASP A 98 15.25 -10.52 -3.71
CA ASP A 98 15.74 -10.03 -5.01
C ASP A 98 15.16 -8.64 -5.34
N ASP A 99 13.88 -8.40 -5.04
CA ASP A 99 13.26 -7.08 -5.23
C ASP A 99 13.94 -6.02 -4.36
N TYR A 100 14.19 -6.32 -3.08
CA TYR A 100 14.96 -5.44 -2.19
C TYR A 100 16.38 -5.21 -2.69
N TYR A 101 17.05 -6.26 -3.18
CA TYR A 101 18.40 -6.18 -3.72
C TYR A 101 18.47 -5.25 -4.94
N HIS A 102 17.60 -5.44 -5.91
CA HIS A 102 17.56 -4.61 -7.12
C HIS A 102 17.18 -3.17 -6.78
N TYR A 103 16.22 -2.98 -5.88
CA TYR A 103 15.80 -1.67 -5.42
C TYR A 103 16.93 -0.92 -4.69
N PHE A 104 17.58 -1.52 -3.70
CA PHE A 104 18.66 -0.84 -2.98
C PHE A 104 19.89 -0.56 -3.86
N LYS A 105 20.12 -1.34 -4.92
CA LYS A 105 21.17 -1.04 -5.90
C LYS A 105 20.83 0.15 -6.80
N SER A 106 19.55 0.41 -7.07
CA SER A 106 19.12 1.58 -7.85
C SER A 106 19.13 2.88 -7.04
N LEU A 107 19.07 2.80 -5.71
CA LEU A 107 19.07 3.96 -4.83
C LEU A 107 20.45 4.61 -4.66
N HIS A 108 20.44 5.93 -4.55
CA HIS A 108 21.62 6.76 -4.28
C HIS A 108 21.34 7.81 -3.20
N GLY A 109 22.40 8.28 -2.53
CA GLY A 109 22.33 9.43 -1.63
C GLY A 109 21.35 9.27 -0.45
N ASN A 110 20.48 10.27 -0.27
CA ASN A 110 19.58 10.36 0.88
C ASN A 110 18.47 9.30 0.85
N HIS A 111 17.92 8.96 -0.33
CA HIS A 111 16.90 7.92 -0.46
C HIS A 111 17.38 6.56 0.02
N LEU A 112 18.64 6.19 -0.30
CA LEU A 112 19.21 4.93 0.21
C LEU A 112 19.21 4.92 1.75
N THR A 113 19.61 6.04 2.36
CA THR A 113 19.70 6.12 3.83
C THR A 113 18.32 6.07 4.49
N SER A 114 17.37 6.86 4.00
CA SER A 114 16.03 6.94 4.57
C SER A 114 15.26 5.63 4.38
N HIS A 115 15.33 5.01 3.20
CA HIS A 115 14.56 3.79 2.91
C HIS A 115 15.10 2.58 3.67
N VAL A 116 16.42 2.43 3.76
CA VAL A 116 17.03 1.38 4.59
C VAL A 116 16.65 1.58 6.06
N ALA A 117 16.73 2.82 6.57
CA ALA A 117 16.32 3.12 7.94
C ALA A 117 14.85 2.76 8.19
N THR A 118 13.94 3.06 7.26
CA THR A 118 12.54 2.68 7.32
C THR A 118 12.36 1.16 7.39
N CYS A 119 12.99 0.38 6.52
CA CYS A 119 12.92 -1.09 6.59
C CYS A 119 13.41 -1.65 7.92
N MET A 120 14.47 -1.06 8.49
CA MET A 120 15.03 -1.51 9.77
C MET A 120 14.14 -1.17 10.98
N LYS A 121 13.25 -0.18 10.89
CA LYS A 121 12.28 0.12 11.96
C LYS A 121 11.40 -1.10 12.25
N PHE A 122 10.98 -1.84 11.22
CA PHE A 122 10.10 -2.99 11.38
C PHE A 122 10.71 -4.12 12.22
N GLY A 123 12.03 -4.29 12.16
CA GLY A 123 12.75 -5.28 12.97
C GLY A 123 12.92 -4.89 14.45
N ARG A 124 12.70 -3.62 14.79
CA ARG A 124 12.82 -3.09 16.16
C ARG A 124 11.50 -3.14 16.95
N ILE A 125 10.40 -3.52 16.30
CA ILE A 125 9.08 -3.60 16.93
C ILE A 125 9.00 -4.89 17.75
N SER A 126 8.88 -4.76 19.07
CA SER A 126 8.88 -5.92 19.98
C SER A 126 7.73 -6.89 19.70
N ASN A 127 6.53 -6.38 19.42
CA ASN A 127 5.31 -7.17 19.21
C ASN A 127 4.91 -7.29 17.73
N ALA A 128 5.85 -7.15 16.79
CA ALA A 128 5.57 -7.33 15.38
C ALA A 128 5.17 -8.79 15.08
N ASN A 129 4.14 -8.95 14.24
CA ASN A 129 3.81 -10.23 13.63
C ASN A 129 4.92 -10.67 12.65
N GLU A 130 4.88 -11.93 12.21
CA GLU A 130 5.89 -12.50 11.32
C GLU A 130 5.99 -11.74 9.98
N GLN A 131 4.84 -11.36 9.42
CA GLN A 131 4.76 -10.60 8.18
C GLN A 131 5.51 -9.26 8.27
N THR A 132 5.27 -8.49 9.33
CA THR A 132 5.97 -7.22 9.59
C THR A 132 7.46 -7.44 9.81
N ARG A 133 7.83 -8.48 10.58
CA ARG A 133 9.24 -8.80 10.85
C ARG A 133 9.99 -9.19 9.57
N SER A 134 9.32 -9.90 8.65
CA SER A 134 9.89 -10.37 7.38
C SER A 134 10.44 -9.23 6.51
N VAL A 135 9.85 -8.03 6.58
CA VAL A 135 10.31 -6.83 5.87
C VAL A 135 11.76 -6.53 6.22
N SER A 136 12.06 -6.47 7.52
CA SER A 136 13.41 -6.16 7.99
C SER A 136 14.42 -7.26 7.70
N VAL A 137 13.99 -8.54 7.72
CA VAL A 137 14.83 -9.70 7.43
C VAL A 137 15.28 -9.68 5.98
N LYS A 138 14.34 -9.66 5.03
CA LYS A 138 14.64 -9.65 3.60
C LYS A 138 15.44 -8.42 3.18
N ALA A 139 15.10 -7.26 3.74
CA ALA A 139 15.87 -6.04 3.50
C ALA A 139 17.32 -6.18 4.01
N LYS A 140 17.54 -6.79 5.18
CA LYS A 140 18.88 -7.04 5.72
C LYS A 140 19.66 -8.02 4.85
N GLU A 141 19.05 -9.12 4.44
CA GLU A 141 19.67 -10.14 3.58
C GLU A 141 20.12 -9.54 2.24
N ALA A 142 19.25 -8.78 1.60
CA ALA A 142 19.57 -8.03 0.38
C ALA A 142 20.76 -7.07 0.56
N LEU A 143 20.80 -6.32 1.66
CA LEU A 143 21.90 -5.39 1.95
C LEU A 143 23.22 -6.13 2.25
N MET A 144 23.17 -7.27 2.95
CA MET A 144 24.34 -8.12 3.18
C MET A 144 24.87 -8.71 1.88
N ARG A 145 23.98 -9.12 0.97
CA ARG A 145 24.35 -9.57 -0.37
C ARG A 145 25.05 -8.45 -1.16
N ILE A 146 24.50 -7.22 -1.16
CA ILE A 146 25.12 -6.06 -1.81
C ILE A 146 26.49 -5.76 -1.22
N SER A 147 26.62 -5.81 0.11
CA SER A 147 27.86 -5.58 0.85
C SER A 147 28.98 -6.52 0.37
N GLY A 148 28.66 -7.79 0.13
CA GLY A 148 29.61 -8.80 -0.34
C GLY A 148 30.11 -8.65 -1.78
N GLU A 149 29.52 -7.76 -2.59
CA GLU A 149 29.89 -7.65 -4.01
C GLU A 149 31.20 -6.87 -4.25
N SER A 150 31.52 -5.91 -3.37
CA SER A 150 32.74 -5.10 -3.50
C SER A 150 33.07 -4.36 -2.21
N LYS A 151 34.34 -3.99 -2.04
CA LYS A 151 34.77 -3.18 -0.88
C LYS A 151 34.07 -1.82 -0.80
N LEU A 152 33.72 -1.23 -1.95
CA LEU A 152 32.95 0.01 -2.00
C LEU A 152 31.53 -0.17 -1.46
N ASN A 153 30.86 -1.26 -1.88
CA ASN A 153 29.53 -1.58 -1.35
C ASN A 153 29.58 -1.91 0.14
N GLU A 154 30.59 -2.67 0.59
CA GLU A 154 30.80 -2.96 2.00
C GLU A 154 30.83 -1.67 2.84
N LEU A 155 31.65 -0.68 2.45
CA LEU A 155 31.71 0.62 3.12
C LEU A 155 30.37 1.38 3.07
N ARG A 156 29.66 1.28 1.94
CA ARG A 156 28.35 1.92 1.74
C ARG A 156 27.27 1.34 2.67
N ILE A 157 27.34 0.05 2.96
CA ILE A 157 26.39 -0.67 3.84
C ILE A 157 26.79 -0.57 5.31
N HIS A 158 28.08 -0.52 5.63
CA HIS A 158 28.60 -0.46 7.01
C HIS A 158 28.01 0.69 7.84
N LYS A 159 27.65 1.81 7.22
CA LYS A 159 27.02 2.96 7.92
C LYS A 159 25.69 2.63 8.62
N PHE A 160 25.07 1.50 8.27
CA PHE A 160 23.81 1.06 8.85
C PHE A 160 23.97 0.10 10.05
N ASN A 161 25.20 -0.25 10.43
CA ASN A 161 25.51 -1.15 11.55
C ASN A 161 24.76 -2.50 11.47
N LEU A 162 24.70 -3.08 10.27
CA LEU A 162 24.00 -4.35 10.00
C LEU A 162 24.86 -5.58 10.28
#